data_AF-A0A813DHK7-F1
#
_entry.id   AF-A0A813DHK7-F1
#
_cell.length_a   1.000
_cell.length_b   1.000
_cell.length_c   1.000
_cell.angle_alpha   90.00
_cell.angle_beta   90.00
_cell.angle_gamma   90.00
#
_symmetry.space_group_name_H-M   'P 1'
#
loop_
_entity.id
_entity.type
_entity.pdbx_description
1 polymer ?
#
loop_
_entity_poly.entity_id
_entity_poly.type
_entity_poly.pdbx_seq_one_letter_code
_entity_poly.pdbx_strand_id
1 'polypeptide(L)'
;MCEMLVAGEVGQLDAWAQRAALPPWRQAAALQVPALAEASSVAKPSFRSTSGDSSRMGSEQVGGSTPSRCAVLASEEPRGLNRERLMAARSELQGVKDLNRSQRCAVEEALGRRCTIIQGPPGTGKTHVSVKILQNWVEKLGMSPVLATSESNVAVDNIALGLSRLGIKVVRVGRPDKVREQMEALMLDTLVSRQNVAENLQLQEDLPATACGDADRLDFSSKKRQLREDFERRSKILREMQVICATTSAAGGAVLSSFNFQGILVDEVAQATEISTVVPIQ
;
A
#
# COMPACT_ATOMS: atom_id res chain seq x y z
N MET A 1 -8.15 -1.02 16.52
CA MET A 1 -8.10 -2.03 15.44
C MET A 1 -6.99 -1.61 14.48
N CYS A 2 -6.28 -2.54 13.85
CA CYS A 2 -5.31 -2.20 12.81
C CYS A 2 -5.77 -2.86 11.51
N GLU A 3 -5.82 -2.06 10.45
CA GLU A 3 -6.22 -2.48 9.11
C GLU A 3 -5.07 -2.18 8.15
N MET A 4 -4.97 -3.00 7.12
CA MET A 4 -4.03 -2.83 6.02
C MET A 4 -4.84 -2.80 4.73
N LEU A 5 -4.58 -1.81 3.88
CA LEU A 5 -5.18 -1.69 2.57
C LEU A 5 -4.14 -2.06 1.54
N VAL A 6 -4.50 -3.00 0.68
CA VAL A 6 -3.66 -3.47 -0.41
C VAL A 6 -4.41 -3.16 -1.69
N ALA A 7 -3.90 -2.22 -2.48
CA ALA A 7 -4.45 -1.84 -3.77
C ALA A 7 -3.51 -2.32 -4.89
N GLY A 8 -3.96 -3.28 -5.68
CA GLY A 8 -3.35 -3.65 -6.95
C GLY A 8 -3.89 -2.76 -8.06
N GLU A 9 -3.00 -2.09 -8.80
CA GLU A 9 -3.28 -1.18 -9.91
C GLU A 9 -3.99 0.14 -9.50
N VAL A 10 -3.20 1.21 -9.33
CA VAL A 10 -3.66 2.49 -8.77
C VAL A 10 -4.05 3.53 -9.82
N GLY A 11 -3.62 3.38 -11.07
CA GLY A 11 -3.83 4.40 -12.13
C GLY A 11 -5.28 4.73 -12.53
N GLN A 12 -6.31 4.17 -11.88
CA GLN A 12 -7.73 4.47 -12.14
C GLN A 12 -8.63 4.27 -10.89
N LEU A 13 -8.20 4.67 -9.70
CA LEU A 13 -9.06 4.53 -8.51
C LEU A 13 -10.36 5.32 -8.64
N ASP A 14 -10.33 6.49 -9.28
CA ASP A 14 -11.52 7.29 -9.56
C ASP A 14 -12.53 6.53 -10.41
N ALA A 15 -12.10 5.78 -11.42
CA ALA A 15 -13.00 4.98 -12.24
C ALA A 15 -13.57 3.78 -11.46
N TRP A 16 -12.84 3.25 -10.49
CA TRP A 16 -13.34 2.20 -9.58
C TRP A 16 -14.32 2.76 -8.55
N ALA A 17 -14.01 3.90 -7.92
CA ALA A 17 -14.88 4.62 -6.98
C ALA A 17 -16.16 5.12 -7.66
N GLN A 18 -16.06 5.64 -8.89
CA GLN A 18 -17.21 6.01 -9.73
C GLN A 18 -18.06 4.79 -10.12
N ARG A 19 -17.45 3.60 -10.29
CA ARG A 19 -18.19 2.33 -10.49
C ARG A 19 -18.82 1.81 -9.19
N ALA A 20 -18.26 2.14 -8.02
CA ALA A 20 -18.87 1.89 -6.71
C ALA A 20 -20.07 2.82 -6.44
N ALA A 21 -20.04 4.05 -6.99
CA ALA A 21 -21.05 5.10 -6.99
C ALA A 21 -21.85 5.27 -5.68
N LEU A 22 -21.32 6.05 -4.74
CA LEU A 22 -22.14 6.82 -3.80
C LEU A 22 -22.61 8.11 -4.49
N PRO A 23 -23.93 8.41 -4.46
CA PRO A 23 -24.36 9.78 -4.16
C PRO A 23 -25.80 9.84 -3.55
N PRO A 24 -26.41 11.01 -3.30
CA PRO A 24 -25.90 12.34 -2.97
C PRO A 24 -26.43 12.79 -1.57
N TRP A 25 -25.79 13.76 -0.92
CA TRP A 25 -26.25 14.52 0.27
C TRP A 25 -26.21 13.94 1.71
N ARG A 26 -26.82 12.84 2.12
CA ARG A 26 -26.96 12.53 3.57
C ARG A 26 -27.22 11.05 3.85
N GLN A 27 -26.52 10.49 4.83
CA GLN A 27 -27.17 9.88 5.99
C GLN A 27 -26.22 9.93 7.19
N ALA A 28 -26.36 11.04 7.91
CA ALA A 28 -26.08 11.30 9.32
C ALA A 28 -25.09 10.39 10.08
N ALA A 29 -24.12 11.08 10.68
CA ALA A 29 -23.61 10.84 12.01
C ALA A 29 -24.51 9.93 12.88
N ALA A 30 -23.86 8.98 13.54
CA ALA A 30 -24.29 8.35 14.79
C ALA A 30 -25.71 7.75 14.78
N LEU A 31 -25.81 6.41 14.82
CA LEU A 31 -26.80 5.73 15.65
C LEU A 31 -26.41 4.26 15.85
N GLN A 32 -25.89 4.01 17.07
CA GLN A 32 -26.08 2.84 17.93
C GLN A 32 -25.74 1.44 17.40
N VAL A 33 -24.62 0.91 17.90
CA VAL A 33 -24.34 -0.52 18.05
C VAL A 33 -25.25 -1.09 19.15
N PRO A 34 -26.11 -2.10 18.90
CA PRO A 34 -26.62 -2.94 19.98
C PRO A 34 -25.55 -3.96 20.36
N ALA A 35 -25.36 -4.07 21.67
CA ALA A 35 -24.42 -4.94 22.34
C ALA A 35 -24.57 -6.44 22.00
N LEU A 36 -23.50 -7.18 22.32
CA LEU A 36 -23.40 -8.63 22.38
C LEU A 36 -24.69 -9.33 22.83
N ALA A 37 -24.99 -10.46 22.18
CA ALA A 37 -25.64 -11.58 22.85
C ALA A 37 -25.01 -12.89 22.36
N GLU A 38 -24.35 -13.56 23.30
CA GLU A 38 -23.84 -14.92 23.22
C GLU A 38 -24.98 -15.90 22.91
N ALA A 39 -24.74 -16.81 21.96
CA ALA A 39 -25.54 -18.03 21.85
C ALA A 39 -24.89 -19.13 22.71
N SER A 40 -25.24 -19.14 24.00
CA SER A 40 -25.11 -20.34 24.84
C SER A 40 -26.37 -21.20 24.67
N SER A 41 -26.16 -22.46 24.35
CA SER A 41 -27.16 -23.50 24.21
C SER A 41 -27.78 -23.89 25.56
N VAL A 42 -29.02 -23.48 25.85
CA VAL A 42 -29.87 -24.15 26.87
C VAL A 42 -31.34 -24.09 26.45
N ALA A 43 -32.07 -25.15 26.78
CA ALA A 43 -33.37 -25.58 26.30
C ALA A 43 -34.59 -24.65 26.55
N LYS A 44 -35.67 -24.96 25.81
CA LYS A 44 -37.05 -24.40 25.84
C LYS A 44 -37.61 -24.25 27.28
N PRO A 45 -38.57 -23.31 27.47
CA PRO A 45 -39.97 -23.75 27.48
C PRO A 45 -40.96 -22.84 26.73
N SER A 46 -42.11 -23.44 26.46
CA SER A 46 -43.33 -22.95 25.82
C SER A 46 -43.99 -21.73 26.47
N PHE A 47 -44.54 -20.83 25.65
CA PHE A 47 -45.82 -20.19 25.98
C PHE A 47 -46.63 -19.85 24.72
N ARG A 48 -47.96 -19.92 24.88
CA ARG A 48 -48.99 -20.06 23.84
C ARG A 48 -49.93 -18.86 23.92
N SER A 49 -50.27 -18.25 22.78
CA SER A 49 -51.57 -17.56 22.52
C SER A 49 -51.55 -17.06 21.06
N THR A 50 -52.25 -17.72 20.12
CA THR A 50 -53.56 -17.33 19.52
C THR A 50 -53.52 -15.96 18.83
N SER A 51 -53.96 -15.73 17.59
CA SER A 51 -54.88 -16.44 16.67
C SER A 51 -54.99 -15.62 15.36
N GLY A 52 -55.21 -16.29 14.21
CA GLY A 52 -55.69 -15.69 12.95
C GLY A 52 -54.63 -14.87 12.19
N ASP A 53 -54.48 -14.92 10.87
CA ASP A 53 -55.44 -15.29 9.84
C ASP A 53 -54.71 -15.66 8.53
N SER A 54 -55.47 -16.32 7.68
CA SER A 54 -55.09 -17.18 6.57
C SER A 54 -54.70 -16.43 5.29
N SER A 55 -53.99 -17.15 4.43
CA SER A 55 -53.92 -17.00 2.96
C SER A 55 -52.90 -16.01 2.35
N ARG A 56 -51.77 -16.58 1.91
CA ARG A 56 -51.22 -16.41 0.54
C ARG A 56 -50.07 -17.40 0.35
N MET A 57 -50.35 -18.52 -0.33
CA MET A 57 -49.31 -19.34 -0.92
C MET A 57 -48.71 -18.56 -2.10
N GLY A 58 -47.58 -17.92 -1.87
CA GLY A 58 -46.65 -17.51 -2.90
C GLY A 58 -45.46 -18.47 -2.83
N SER A 59 -45.32 -19.33 -3.84
CA SER A 59 -44.08 -20.05 -4.08
C SER A 59 -42.97 -19.03 -4.37
N GLU A 60 -42.18 -18.67 -3.36
CA GLU A 60 -40.94 -17.95 -3.59
C GLU A 60 -39.97 -18.90 -4.28
N GLN A 61 -39.91 -18.76 -5.60
CA GLN A 61 -38.80 -19.22 -6.39
C GLN A 61 -37.51 -18.68 -5.76
N VAL A 62 -36.55 -19.57 -5.53
CA VAL A 62 -35.17 -19.23 -5.17
C VAL A 62 -34.57 -18.46 -6.34
N GLY A 63 -34.80 -17.15 -6.37
CA GLY A 63 -34.17 -16.24 -7.30
C GLY A 63 -32.68 -16.19 -6.97
N GLY A 64 -31.85 -16.62 -7.93
CA GLY A 64 -30.40 -16.46 -7.83
C GLY A 64 -30.07 -15.00 -7.51
N SER A 65 -29.55 -14.76 -6.32
CA SER A 65 -29.23 -13.41 -5.87
C SER A 65 -28.10 -12.87 -6.74
N THR A 66 -28.42 -11.87 -7.58
CA THR A 66 -27.40 -11.10 -8.28
C THR A 66 -26.43 -10.55 -7.23
N PRO A 67 -25.12 -10.81 -7.34
CA PRO A 67 -24.14 -10.33 -6.36
C PRO A 67 -24.23 -8.81 -6.25
N SER A 68 -24.10 -8.30 -5.02
CA SER A 68 -24.10 -6.84 -4.79
C SER A 68 -22.97 -6.17 -5.57
N ARG A 69 -23.13 -4.90 -5.93
CA ARG A 69 -22.06 -4.12 -6.61
C ARG A 69 -20.73 -4.19 -5.86
N CYS A 70 -20.77 -4.17 -4.53
CA CYS A 70 -19.57 -4.32 -3.71
C CYS A 70 -18.93 -5.71 -3.84
N ALA A 71 -19.73 -6.78 -3.92
CA ALA A 71 -19.21 -8.13 -4.10
C ALA A 71 -18.55 -8.32 -5.48
N VAL A 72 -19.11 -7.69 -6.52
CA VAL A 72 -18.51 -7.66 -7.86
C VAL A 72 -17.17 -6.90 -7.84
N LEU A 73 -17.12 -5.71 -7.24
CA LEU A 73 -15.91 -4.90 -7.14
C LEU A 73 -14.81 -5.56 -6.29
N ALA A 74 -15.19 -6.23 -5.21
CA ALA A 74 -14.26 -6.96 -4.34
C ALA A 74 -13.65 -8.20 -5.04
N SER A 75 -14.29 -8.69 -6.09
CA SER A 75 -13.82 -9.84 -6.88
C SER A 75 -13.08 -9.42 -8.16
N GLU A 76 -12.87 -8.11 -8.40
CA GLU A 76 -12.08 -7.65 -9.54
C GLU A 76 -10.61 -8.09 -9.39
N GLU A 77 -10.06 -8.67 -10.46
CA GLU A 77 -8.63 -8.96 -10.61
C GLU A 77 -7.89 -7.75 -11.20
N PRO A 78 -6.62 -7.49 -10.82
CA PRO A 78 -5.77 -6.47 -11.44
C PRO A 78 -5.68 -6.65 -12.96
N ARG A 79 -5.78 -5.55 -13.72
CA ARG A 79 -5.64 -5.63 -15.17
C ARG A 79 -4.21 -5.98 -15.55
N GLY A 80 -4.06 -6.81 -16.58
CA GLY A 80 -2.73 -7.25 -17.03
C GLY A 80 -2.05 -8.25 -16.10
N LEU A 81 -2.76 -8.79 -15.10
CA LEU A 81 -2.21 -9.84 -14.23
C LEU A 81 -1.91 -11.11 -15.03
N ASN A 82 -0.66 -11.54 -15.04
CA ASN A 82 -0.27 -12.80 -15.66
C ASN A 82 -0.77 -13.98 -14.79
N ARG A 83 -1.77 -14.70 -15.30
CA ARG A 83 -2.40 -15.85 -14.62
C ARG A 83 -1.41 -16.97 -14.29
N GLU A 84 -0.43 -17.23 -15.15
CA GLU A 84 0.58 -18.27 -14.92
C GLU A 84 1.47 -17.88 -13.74
N ARG A 85 1.95 -16.63 -13.70
CA ARG A 85 2.73 -16.10 -12.58
C ARG A 85 1.94 -16.10 -11.28
N LEU A 86 0.65 -15.73 -11.32
CA LEU A 86 -0.23 -15.78 -10.16
C LEU A 86 -0.37 -17.21 -9.63
N MET A 87 -0.66 -18.19 -10.49
CA MET A 87 -0.82 -19.58 -10.08
C MET A 87 0.47 -20.17 -9.53
N ALA A 88 1.61 -19.87 -10.14
CA ALA A 88 2.93 -20.24 -9.62
C ALA A 88 3.17 -19.63 -8.22
N ALA A 89 2.91 -18.34 -8.05
CA ALA A 89 3.05 -17.65 -6.76
C ALA A 89 2.15 -18.28 -5.68
N ARG A 90 0.90 -18.60 -6.00
CA ARG A 90 -0.04 -19.26 -5.08
C ARG A 90 0.42 -20.66 -4.69
N SER A 91 0.93 -21.44 -5.65
CA SER A 91 1.44 -22.78 -5.38
C SER A 91 2.66 -22.72 -4.44
N GLU A 92 3.60 -21.81 -4.68
CA GLU A 92 4.76 -21.63 -3.81
C GLU A 92 4.40 -21.17 -2.39
N LEU A 93 3.40 -20.30 -2.25
CA LEU A 93 2.91 -19.83 -0.94
C LEU A 93 2.43 -20.97 -0.04
N GLN A 94 1.94 -22.07 -0.60
CA GLN A 94 1.53 -23.25 0.17
C GLN A 94 2.71 -23.91 0.89
N GLY A 95 3.92 -23.81 0.33
CA GLY A 95 5.17 -24.35 0.90
C GLY A 95 5.86 -23.45 1.93
N VAL A 96 5.43 -22.18 2.07
CA VAL A 96 6.05 -21.22 2.99
C VAL A 96 5.68 -21.57 4.44
N LYS A 97 6.67 -22.00 5.23
CA LYS A 97 6.51 -22.40 6.64
C LYS A 97 6.40 -21.23 7.62
N ASP A 98 6.86 -20.05 7.23
CA ASP A 98 6.91 -18.86 8.10
C ASP A 98 5.57 -18.12 8.25
N LEU A 99 4.51 -18.59 7.58
CA LEU A 99 3.17 -17.98 7.65
C LEU A 99 2.15 -18.96 8.24
N ASN A 100 1.35 -18.46 9.18
CA ASN A 100 0.19 -19.20 9.64
C ASN A 100 -0.93 -19.23 8.57
N ARG A 101 -1.97 -20.03 8.79
CA ARG A 101 -3.05 -20.21 7.80
C ARG A 101 -3.76 -18.89 7.44
N SER A 102 -4.04 -18.01 8.41
CA SER A 102 -4.76 -16.75 8.16
C SER A 102 -3.88 -15.74 7.43
N GLN A 103 -2.60 -15.64 7.79
CA GLN A 103 -1.62 -14.81 7.10
C GLN A 103 -1.39 -15.28 5.66
N ARG A 104 -1.26 -16.60 5.43
CA ARG A 104 -1.12 -17.15 4.07
C ARG A 104 -2.32 -16.82 3.20
N CYS A 105 -3.54 -16.99 3.73
CA CYS A 105 -4.77 -16.60 3.05
C CYS A 105 -4.76 -15.10 2.72
N ALA A 106 -4.37 -14.25 3.67
CA ALA A 106 -4.29 -12.81 3.45
C ALA A 106 -3.31 -12.43 2.32
N VAL A 107 -2.15 -13.09 2.25
CA VAL A 107 -1.17 -12.88 1.16
C VAL A 107 -1.75 -13.36 -0.18
N GLU A 108 -2.32 -14.57 -0.23
CA GLU A 108 -2.88 -15.16 -1.45
C GLU A 108 -3.97 -14.29 -2.07
N GLU A 109 -4.83 -13.72 -1.24
CA GLU A 109 -5.91 -12.85 -1.69
C GLU A 109 -5.40 -11.49 -2.16
N ALA A 110 -4.40 -10.94 -1.48
CA ALA A 110 -3.71 -9.72 -1.89
C ALA A 110 -2.98 -9.83 -3.24
N LEU A 111 -2.61 -11.04 -3.69
CA LEU A 111 -1.99 -11.25 -5.01
C LEU A 111 -3.00 -11.25 -6.16
N GLY A 112 -4.24 -11.67 -5.90
CA GLY A 112 -5.23 -11.91 -6.95
C GLY A 112 -6.30 -10.83 -7.09
N ARG A 113 -6.44 -9.93 -6.11
CA ARG A 113 -7.51 -8.92 -6.06
C ARG A 113 -6.98 -7.51 -6.29
N ARG A 114 -7.81 -6.66 -6.90
CA ARG A 114 -7.52 -5.22 -7.06
C ARG A 114 -7.48 -4.47 -5.75
N CYS A 115 -8.30 -4.87 -4.79
CA CYS A 115 -8.33 -4.25 -3.47
C CYS A 115 -8.57 -5.32 -2.41
N THR A 116 -7.71 -5.36 -1.40
CA THR A 116 -7.83 -6.27 -0.25
C THR A 116 -7.64 -5.48 1.02
N ILE A 117 -8.56 -5.64 1.98
CA ILE A 117 -8.41 -5.13 3.33
C ILE A 117 -8.06 -6.30 4.24
N ILE A 118 -6.92 -6.21 4.93
CA ILE A 118 -6.46 -7.22 5.88
C ILE A 118 -6.58 -6.64 7.28
N GLN A 119 -7.40 -7.27 8.11
CA GLN A 119 -7.60 -6.88 9.49
C GLN A 119 -6.80 -7.82 10.42
N GLY A 120 -6.09 -7.24 11.38
CA GLY A 120 -5.32 -8.03 12.35
C GLY A 120 -5.27 -7.38 13.74
N PRO A 121 -5.61 -8.11 14.83
CA PRO A 121 -5.34 -7.69 16.21
C PRO A 121 -3.87 -7.26 16.43
N PRO A 122 -3.55 -6.49 17.48
CA PRO A 122 -2.15 -6.15 17.79
C PRO A 122 -1.32 -7.42 18.00
N GLY A 123 -0.06 -7.40 17.54
CA GLY A 123 0.85 -8.56 17.66
C GLY A 123 0.68 -9.70 16.64
N THR A 124 -0.30 -9.62 15.73
CA THR A 124 -0.57 -10.68 14.71
C THR A 124 0.35 -10.66 13.49
N GLY A 125 1.42 -9.86 13.53
CA GLY A 125 2.43 -9.81 12.47
C GLY A 125 1.98 -9.16 11.17
N LYS A 126 1.06 -8.19 11.19
CA LYS A 126 0.61 -7.48 9.97
C LYS A 126 1.78 -6.93 9.15
N THR A 127 2.73 -6.25 9.77
CA THR A 127 3.92 -5.74 9.07
C THR A 127 4.75 -6.88 8.43
N HIS A 128 4.79 -8.06 9.04
CA HIS A 128 5.40 -9.24 8.43
C HIS A 128 4.62 -9.72 7.20
N VAL A 129 3.28 -9.71 7.27
CA VAL A 129 2.41 -9.97 6.12
C VAL A 129 2.62 -8.93 5.02
N SER A 130 2.74 -7.63 5.35
CA SER A 130 3.01 -6.56 4.39
C SER A 130 4.28 -6.83 3.59
N VAL A 131 5.36 -7.18 4.29
CA VAL A 131 6.66 -7.52 3.66
C VAL A 131 6.50 -8.72 2.73
N LYS A 132 5.72 -9.75 3.11
CA LYS A 132 5.49 -10.92 2.25
C LYS A 132 4.62 -10.62 1.03
N ILE A 133 3.63 -9.75 1.15
CA ILE A 133 2.82 -9.29 0.00
C ILE A 133 3.73 -8.55 -0.99
N LEU A 134 4.49 -7.56 -0.51
CA LEU A 134 5.42 -6.79 -1.33
C LEU A 134 6.49 -7.66 -1.98
N GLN A 135 7.05 -8.64 -1.24
CA GLN A 135 7.98 -9.63 -1.78
C GLN A 135 7.37 -10.39 -2.97
N ASN A 136 6.16 -10.93 -2.82
CA ASN A 136 5.52 -11.71 -3.87
C ASN A 136 5.14 -10.84 -5.08
N TRP A 137 4.69 -9.61 -4.86
CA TRP A 137 4.44 -8.65 -5.94
C TRP A 137 5.69 -8.39 -6.78
N VAL A 138 6.83 -8.13 -6.13
CA VAL A 138 8.08 -7.83 -6.85
C VAL A 138 8.68 -9.08 -7.48
N GLU A 139 8.89 -10.15 -6.72
CA GLU A 139 9.66 -11.31 -7.18
C GLU A 139 8.84 -12.26 -8.07
N LYS A 140 7.55 -12.44 -7.76
CA LYS A 140 6.71 -13.44 -8.45
C LYS A 140 5.87 -12.84 -9.55
N LEU A 141 5.24 -11.69 -9.28
CA LEU A 141 4.43 -11.00 -10.29
C LEU A 141 5.28 -10.10 -11.19
N GLY A 142 6.44 -9.65 -10.72
CA GLY A 142 7.32 -8.74 -11.46
C GLY A 142 6.82 -7.30 -11.42
N MET A 143 6.08 -6.92 -10.39
CA MET A 143 5.54 -5.57 -10.23
C MET A 143 6.65 -4.60 -9.81
N SER A 144 6.82 -3.52 -10.58
CA SER A 144 7.76 -2.45 -10.25
C SER A 144 7.44 -1.16 -11.06
N PRO A 145 7.47 0.03 -10.43
CA PRO A 145 7.66 0.27 -9.01
C PRO A 145 6.39 -0.01 -8.19
N VAL A 146 6.58 -0.39 -6.93
CA VAL A 146 5.53 -0.60 -5.92
C VAL A 146 5.71 0.41 -4.78
N LEU A 147 4.62 0.95 -4.25
CA LEU A 147 4.65 1.87 -3.10
C LEU A 147 4.22 1.15 -1.83
N ALA A 148 5.00 1.30 -0.76
CA ALA A 148 4.65 0.89 0.59
C ALA A 148 4.55 2.12 1.49
N THR A 149 3.38 2.35 2.07
CA THR A 149 3.11 3.51 2.91
C THR A 149 2.53 3.15 4.26
N SER A 150 2.70 4.06 5.21
CA SER A 150 2.02 4.03 6.51
C SER A 150 2.02 5.44 7.10
N GLU A 151 1.15 5.71 8.07
CA GLU A 151 1.21 6.93 8.88
C GLU A 151 2.43 6.94 9.81
N SER A 152 2.85 5.76 10.27
CA SER A 152 3.94 5.62 11.24
C SER A 152 5.29 5.50 10.54
N ASN A 153 6.22 6.42 10.84
CA ASN A 153 7.60 6.32 10.40
C ASN A 153 8.22 4.97 10.78
N VAL A 154 7.93 4.47 11.99
CA VAL A 154 8.43 3.18 12.48
C VAL A 154 7.89 2.01 11.66
N ALA A 155 6.62 2.05 11.24
CA ALA A 155 6.02 1.01 10.41
C ALA A 155 6.67 0.97 9.02
N VAL A 156 6.82 2.13 8.37
CA VAL A 156 7.50 2.24 7.06
C VAL A 156 8.94 1.73 7.15
N ASP A 157 9.64 2.08 8.22
CA ASP A 157 11.02 1.68 8.44
C ASP A 157 11.16 0.16 8.64
N ASN A 158 10.23 -0.46 9.37
CA ASN A 158 10.20 -1.91 9.56
C ASN A 158 9.92 -2.64 8.23
N ILE A 159 9.04 -2.11 7.38
CA ILE A 159 8.78 -2.66 6.04
C ILE A 159 10.04 -2.55 5.18
N ALA A 160 10.68 -1.36 5.13
CA ALA A 160 11.86 -1.13 4.31
C ALA A 160 13.04 -2.03 4.70
N LEU A 161 13.31 -2.16 6.00
CA LEU A 161 14.35 -3.08 6.51
C LEU A 161 13.99 -4.55 6.24
N GLY A 162 12.72 -4.92 6.40
CA GLY A 162 12.23 -6.26 6.11
C GLY A 162 12.48 -6.68 4.66
N LEU A 163 12.21 -5.77 3.72
CA LEU A 163 12.45 -6.00 2.29
C LEU A 163 13.93 -5.97 1.91
N SER A 164 14.70 -5.06 2.50
CA SER A 164 16.16 -4.98 2.28
C SER A 164 16.87 -6.29 2.69
N ARG A 165 16.45 -6.91 3.81
CA ARG A 165 16.98 -8.22 4.25
C ARG A 165 16.67 -9.36 3.27
N LEU A 166 15.62 -9.22 2.47
CA LEU A 166 15.25 -10.18 1.43
C LEU A 166 15.99 -9.92 0.10
N GLY A 167 16.83 -8.88 0.03
CA GLY A 167 17.57 -8.52 -1.18
C GLY A 167 16.76 -7.72 -2.20
N ILE A 168 15.58 -7.23 -1.83
CA ILE A 168 14.74 -6.39 -2.71
C ILE A 168 15.31 -4.97 -2.72
N LYS A 169 15.39 -4.36 -3.92
CA LYS A 169 15.85 -2.97 -4.07
C LYS A 169 14.80 -2.02 -3.53
N VAL A 170 15.05 -1.49 -2.34
CA VAL A 170 14.13 -0.60 -1.61
C VAL A 170 14.78 0.76 -1.35
N VAL A 171 13.98 1.81 -1.47
CA VAL A 171 14.35 3.18 -1.08
C VAL A 171 13.33 3.76 -0.12
N ARG A 172 13.81 4.46 0.91
CA ARG A 172 12.99 5.21 1.87
C ARG A 172 12.99 6.68 1.52
N VAL A 173 11.81 7.23 1.29
CA VAL A 173 11.58 8.66 0.96
C VAL A 173 10.89 9.35 2.12
N GLY A 174 11.39 10.52 2.51
CA GLY A 174 10.85 11.33 3.61
C GLY A 174 11.89 11.56 4.71
N ARG A 175 11.49 12.31 5.74
CA ARG A 175 12.35 12.58 6.90
C ARG A 175 12.07 11.55 8.00
N PRO A 176 13.09 10.82 8.48
CA PRO A 176 12.93 9.87 9.58
C PRO A 176 12.94 10.60 10.92
N ASP A 177 12.20 10.11 11.91
CA ASP A 177 12.21 10.67 13.26
C ASP A 177 13.49 10.30 14.04
N LYS A 178 13.97 9.07 13.85
CA LYS A 178 15.21 8.54 14.43
C LYS A 178 15.92 7.70 13.40
N VAL A 179 17.08 8.16 12.92
CA VAL A 179 17.87 7.42 11.94
C VAL A 179 18.58 6.27 12.65
N ARG A 180 18.20 5.04 12.32
CA ARG A 180 19.01 3.85 12.59
C ARG A 180 20.06 3.73 11.48
N GLU A 181 21.27 3.29 11.81
CA GLU A 181 22.37 3.14 10.83
C GLU A 181 21.96 2.26 9.61
N GLN A 182 21.21 1.18 9.86
CA GLN A 182 20.68 0.31 8.81
C GLN A 182 19.65 1.01 7.89
N MET A 183 18.91 2.00 8.42
CA MET A 183 17.95 2.76 7.63
C MET A 183 18.65 3.80 6.76
N GLU A 184 19.72 4.41 7.27
CA GLU A 184 20.46 5.47 6.57
C GLU A 184 20.93 5.02 5.18
N ALA A 185 21.34 3.77 5.04
CA ALA A 185 21.76 3.19 3.76
C ALA A 185 20.63 3.09 2.71
N LEU A 186 19.36 3.09 3.15
CA LEU A 186 18.18 2.98 2.29
C LEU A 186 17.52 4.35 2.00
N MET A 187 17.94 5.41 2.69
CA MET A 187 17.36 6.74 2.52
C MET A 187 17.71 7.33 1.16
N LEU A 188 16.72 7.92 0.48
CA LEU A 188 16.92 8.58 -0.81
C LEU A 188 18.03 9.65 -0.75
N ASP A 189 18.03 10.50 0.27
CA ASP A 189 19.01 11.58 0.39
C ASP A 189 20.45 11.04 0.58
N THR A 190 20.61 9.93 1.29
CA THR A 190 21.91 9.24 1.42
C THR A 190 22.36 8.64 0.09
N LEU A 191 21.44 8.02 -0.66
CA LEU A 191 21.75 7.44 -1.98
C LEU A 191 22.16 8.51 -3.00
N VAL A 192 21.47 9.66 -3.00
CA VAL A 192 21.85 10.83 -3.84
C VAL A 192 23.24 11.32 -3.44
N SER A 193 23.48 11.47 -2.14
CA SER A 193 24.78 11.95 -1.63
C SER A 193 25.92 11.02 -2.01
N ARG A 194 25.70 9.70 -1.98
CA ARG A 194 26.69 8.70 -2.42
C ARG A 194 26.99 8.79 -3.92
N GLN A 195 25.96 8.96 -4.75
CA GLN A 195 26.15 9.15 -6.20
C GLN A 195 26.92 10.44 -6.51
N ASN A 196 26.61 11.54 -5.81
CA ASN A 196 27.32 12.82 -5.99
C ASN A 196 28.82 12.70 -5.66
N VAL A 197 29.18 11.95 -4.61
CA VAL A 197 30.59 11.73 -4.26
C VAL A 197 31.28 10.87 -5.32
N ALA A 198 30.62 9.83 -5.83
CA ALA A 198 31.17 8.98 -6.88
C ALA A 198 31.40 9.76 -8.19
N GLU A 199 30.45 10.61 -8.60
CA GLU A 199 30.59 11.46 -9.79
C GLU A 199 31.69 12.53 -9.60
N ASN A 200 31.79 13.15 -8.42
CA ASN A 200 32.84 14.13 -8.15
C ASN A 200 34.25 13.51 -8.10
N LEU A 201 34.38 12.28 -7.58
CA LEU A 201 35.65 11.54 -7.59
C LEU A 201 36.09 11.22 -9.03
N GLN A 202 35.16 10.87 -9.91
CA GLN A 202 35.45 10.62 -11.33
C GLN A 202 35.86 11.90 -12.08
N LEU A 203 35.30 13.06 -11.72
CA LEU A 203 35.63 14.35 -12.34
C LEU A 203 36.95 14.96 -11.85
N GLN A 204 37.42 14.59 -10.65
CA GLN A 204 38.70 15.05 -10.10
C GLN A 204 39.93 14.43 -10.76
N GLU A 205 39.79 13.34 -11.53
CA GLU A 205 40.90 12.78 -12.32
C GLU A 205 41.13 13.51 -13.66
N ASP A 206 40.18 14.34 -14.13
CA ASP A 206 40.19 14.88 -15.50
C ASP A 206 40.41 16.39 -15.66
N LEU A 207 40.61 17.21 -14.61
CA LEU A 207 40.89 18.66 -14.79
C LEU A 207 41.92 19.29 -13.84
N PRO A 208 42.81 20.18 -14.36
CA PRO A 208 43.79 20.92 -13.57
C PRO A 208 43.16 22.12 -12.86
N ALA A 209 43.72 22.44 -11.70
CA ALA A 209 43.35 23.58 -10.85
C ALA A 209 43.28 24.90 -11.63
N THR A 210 42.09 25.50 -11.70
CA THR A 210 41.96 26.92 -12.05
C THR A 210 40.90 27.62 -11.18
N ALA A 211 41.21 28.87 -10.90
CA ALA A 211 40.82 29.63 -9.74
C ALA A 211 39.52 30.45 -9.91
N CYS A 212 38.97 30.82 -8.75
CA CYS A 212 38.32 32.09 -8.36
C CYS A 212 37.57 32.94 -9.40
N GLY A 213 36.32 33.31 -9.09
CA GLY A 213 35.72 34.54 -9.61
C GLY A 213 34.19 34.67 -9.49
N ASP A 214 33.76 35.62 -8.67
CA ASP A 214 32.54 36.44 -8.72
C ASP A 214 31.17 35.85 -8.31
N ALA A 215 30.80 36.19 -7.07
CA ALA A 215 29.52 35.95 -6.42
C ALA A 215 28.57 37.16 -6.55
N ASP A 216 27.27 36.89 -6.45
CA ASP A 216 26.18 37.84 -6.09
C ASP A 216 25.24 38.41 -7.17
N ARG A 217 25.30 38.00 -8.45
CA ARG A 217 24.21 38.37 -9.42
C ARG A 217 23.65 37.25 -10.30
N LEU A 218 24.19 36.03 -10.23
CA LEU A 218 23.78 34.86 -11.02
C LEU A 218 22.87 33.87 -10.25
N ASP A 219 22.43 34.24 -9.05
CA ASP A 219 22.02 33.28 -8.03
C ASP A 219 20.67 32.59 -8.31
N PHE A 220 19.66 33.28 -8.85
CA PHE A 220 18.31 32.70 -8.97
C PHE A 220 18.15 31.70 -10.13
N SER A 221 18.71 31.98 -11.31
CA SER A 221 18.63 31.03 -12.44
C SER A 221 19.50 29.80 -12.19
N SER A 222 20.67 29.99 -11.55
CA SER A 222 21.58 28.93 -11.15
C SER A 222 20.96 28.02 -10.08
N LYS A 223 20.30 28.59 -9.06
CA LYS A 223 19.61 27.83 -8.02
C LYS A 223 18.41 27.06 -8.56
N LYS A 224 17.65 27.65 -9.50
CA LYS A 224 16.57 26.94 -10.21
C LYS A 224 17.10 25.78 -11.05
N ARG A 225 18.30 25.92 -11.65
CA ARG A 225 18.96 24.84 -12.39
C ARG A 225 19.41 23.72 -11.45
N GLN A 226 20.07 24.06 -10.34
CA GLN A 226 20.48 23.07 -9.32
C GLN A 226 19.29 22.27 -8.78
N LEU A 227 18.19 22.93 -8.43
CA LEU A 227 16.98 22.23 -7.96
C LEU A 227 16.42 21.25 -9.01
N ARG A 228 16.52 21.58 -10.30
CA ARG A 228 16.11 20.67 -11.39
C ARG A 228 17.05 19.49 -11.52
N GLU A 229 18.36 19.74 -11.47
CA GLU A 229 19.37 18.69 -11.52
C GLU A 229 19.22 17.71 -10.33
N ASP A 230 19.01 18.24 -9.12
CA ASP A 230 18.78 17.43 -7.91
C ASP A 230 17.49 16.62 -7.99
N PHE A 231 16.43 17.20 -8.56
CA PHE A 231 15.18 16.51 -8.79
C PHE A 231 15.35 15.36 -9.80
N GLU A 232 16.08 15.58 -10.89
CA GLU A 232 16.34 14.55 -11.90
C GLU A 232 17.18 13.41 -11.32
N ARG A 233 18.22 13.71 -10.52
CA ARG A 233 19.03 12.70 -9.84
C ARG A 233 18.19 11.84 -8.91
N ARG A 234 17.37 12.46 -8.06
CA ARG A 234 16.41 11.75 -7.20
C ARG A 234 15.49 10.85 -8.02
N SER A 235 14.93 11.38 -9.10
CA SER A 235 14.03 10.64 -9.99
C SER A 235 14.73 9.43 -10.64
N LYS A 236 15.99 9.56 -11.04
CA LYS A 236 16.79 8.46 -11.60
C LYS A 236 16.95 7.31 -10.61
N ILE A 237 17.34 7.62 -9.37
CA ILE A 237 17.48 6.60 -8.30
C ILE A 237 16.16 5.90 -8.06
N LEU A 238 15.07 6.65 -7.95
CA LEU A 238 13.74 6.09 -7.69
C LEU A 238 13.26 5.14 -8.80
N ARG A 239 13.60 5.42 -10.07
CA ARG A 239 13.29 4.53 -11.21
C ARG A 239 14.04 3.19 -11.16
N GLU A 240 15.19 3.13 -10.50
CA GLU A 240 15.99 1.90 -10.36
C GLU A 240 15.49 0.99 -9.23
N MET A 241 14.59 1.49 -8.38
CA MET A 241 14.10 0.80 -7.20
C MET A 241 12.84 -0.01 -7.49
N GLN A 242 12.73 -1.17 -6.84
CA GLN A 242 11.57 -2.04 -6.98
C GLN A 242 10.44 -1.59 -6.05
N VAL A 243 10.80 -1.21 -4.81
CA VAL A 243 9.85 -0.73 -3.80
C VAL A 243 10.27 0.63 -3.29
N ILE A 244 9.32 1.56 -3.28
CA ILE A 244 9.46 2.87 -2.66
C ILE A 244 8.70 2.83 -1.35
N CYS A 245 9.36 3.16 -0.25
CA CYS A 245 8.77 3.25 1.09
C CYS A 245 8.66 4.71 1.51
N ALA A 246 7.47 5.18 1.87
CA ALA A 246 7.26 6.57 2.31
C ALA A 246 6.14 6.65 3.35
N THR A 247 6.06 7.71 4.14
CA THR A 247 4.82 7.97 4.88
C THR A 247 3.71 8.35 3.91
N THR A 248 2.45 8.14 4.29
CA THR A 248 1.26 8.62 3.54
C THR A 248 1.38 10.11 3.19
N SER A 249 1.83 10.93 4.13
CA SER A 249 2.10 12.37 3.92
C SER A 249 3.24 12.66 2.94
N ALA A 250 4.30 11.85 2.96
CA ALA A 250 5.43 12.00 2.04
C ALA A 250 5.13 11.46 0.64
N ALA A 251 4.18 10.53 0.50
CA ALA A 251 3.75 9.98 -0.79
C ALA A 251 3.19 11.05 -1.72
N GLY A 252 2.56 12.09 -1.19
CA GLY A 252 2.07 13.24 -1.97
C GLY A 252 3.15 14.28 -2.33
N GLY A 253 4.42 14.02 -1.99
CA GLY A 253 5.52 14.93 -2.31
C GLY A 253 5.82 15.00 -3.81
N ALA A 254 6.32 16.15 -4.27
CA ALA A 254 6.64 16.40 -5.68
C ALA A 254 7.60 15.37 -6.31
N VAL A 255 8.42 14.71 -5.50
CA VAL A 255 9.35 13.67 -5.95
C VAL A 255 8.60 12.41 -6.39
N LEU A 256 7.52 12.05 -5.69
CA LEU A 256 6.74 10.84 -5.96
C LEU A 256 5.54 11.08 -6.87
N SER A 257 5.10 12.34 -7.03
CA SER A 257 3.98 12.71 -7.90
C SER A 257 4.21 12.42 -9.40
N SER A 258 5.44 12.08 -9.81
CA SER A 258 5.77 11.73 -11.18
C SER A 258 5.78 10.22 -11.45
N PHE A 259 5.52 9.39 -10.42
CA PHE A 259 5.57 7.94 -10.50
C PHE A 259 4.19 7.33 -10.56
N ASN A 260 4.01 6.36 -11.46
CA ASN A 260 2.85 5.48 -11.48
C ASN A 260 3.22 4.14 -10.85
N PHE A 261 2.60 3.82 -9.73
CA PHE A 261 2.84 2.58 -9.00
C PHE A 261 1.94 1.45 -9.51
N GLN A 262 2.53 0.28 -9.75
CA GLN A 262 1.76 -0.90 -10.16
C GLN A 262 0.93 -1.47 -9.01
N GLY A 263 1.40 -1.30 -7.77
CA GLY A 263 0.71 -1.73 -6.57
C GLY A 263 1.06 -0.81 -5.41
N ILE A 264 0.10 -0.62 -4.50
CA ILE A 264 0.23 0.21 -3.33
C ILE A 264 -0.23 -0.56 -2.11
N LEU A 265 0.63 -0.62 -1.10
CA LEU A 265 0.31 -1.17 0.20
C LEU A 265 0.31 -0.04 1.22
N VAL A 266 -0.78 0.10 1.96
CA VAL A 266 -0.89 1.02 3.09
C VAL A 266 -1.02 0.19 4.37
N ASP A 267 -0.03 0.25 5.25
CA ASP A 267 -0.06 -0.38 6.57
C ASP A 267 -0.60 0.59 7.63
N GLU A 268 -1.28 0.05 8.64
CA GLU A 268 -1.94 0.80 9.72
C GLU A 268 -3.01 1.81 9.25
N VAL A 269 -3.75 1.49 8.20
CA VAL A 269 -4.82 2.32 7.59
C VAL A 269 -5.88 2.76 8.60
N ALA A 270 -6.22 1.92 9.57
CA ALA A 270 -7.18 2.28 10.62
C ALA A 270 -6.71 3.45 11.52
N GLN A 271 -5.43 3.81 11.49
CA GLN A 271 -4.88 4.98 12.19
C GLN A 271 -4.82 6.21 11.27
N ALA A 272 -4.97 6.03 9.96
CA ALA A 272 -4.97 7.09 8.98
C ALA A 272 -6.37 7.71 8.84
N THR A 273 -6.41 9.00 8.51
CA THR A 273 -7.65 9.61 8.03
C THR A 273 -7.91 9.14 6.60
N GLU A 274 -9.18 9.02 6.21
CA GLU A 274 -9.56 8.62 4.85
C GLU A 274 -8.83 9.45 3.79
N ILE A 275 -8.72 10.76 3.99
CA ILE A 275 -8.01 11.69 3.09
C ILE A 275 -6.52 11.31 2.95
N SER A 276 -5.86 10.96 4.05
CA SER A 276 -4.46 10.54 4.03
C SER A 276 -4.27 9.27 3.19
N THR A 277 -5.19 8.31 3.30
CA THR A 277 -5.09 7.04 2.58
C THR A 277 -5.25 7.22 1.08
N VAL A 278 -5.93 8.29 0.65
CA VAL A 278 -6.10 8.64 -0.77
C VAL A 278 -4.82 9.24 -1.36
N VAL A 279 -4.00 9.97 -0.59
CA VAL A 279 -2.77 10.62 -1.07
C VAL A 279 -1.84 9.69 -1.86
N PRO A 280 -1.48 8.49 -1.38
CA PRO A 280 -0.66 7.58 -2.17
C PRO A 280 -1.41 6.97 -3.36
N ILE A 281 -2.73 7.01 -3.37
CA ILE A 281 -3.60 6.33 -4.33
C ILE A 281 -3.99 7.23 -5.53
N GLN A 282 -3.52 8.49 -5.54
CA GLN A 282 -3.84 9.47 -6.60
C GLN A 282 -3.10 9.22 -7.92
#